data_AF-A0A962ADD0-F1
#
_entry.id   AF-A0A962ADD0-F1
#
_cell.length_a   1.000
_cell.length_b   1.000
_cell.length_c   1.000
_cell.angle_alpha   90.00
_cell.angle_beta   90.00
_cell.angle_gamma   90.00
#
_symmetry.space_group_name_H-M   'P 1'
#
loop_
_entity.id
_entity.type
_entity.pdbx_description
1 polymer ?
#
loop_
_entity_poly.entity_id
_entity_poly.type
_entity_poly.pdbx_seq_one_letter_code
_entity_poly.pdbx_strand_id
1 'polypeptide(L)' 'IQDRLVPLHAATFLEAGVTGAKTGLSFLGRASEEVRLPLVPSTEATKKAIRAAMVHAGVLNA' A
#
# COMPACT_ATOMS: atom_id res chain seq x y z
N ILE A 1 2.80 18.58 -5.34
CA ILE A 1 2.07 17.31 -5.10
C ILE A 1 2.98 16.09 -5.18
N GLN A 2 3.94 16.07 -6.11
CA GLN A 2 4.89 14.98 -6.31
C GLN A 2 5.56 14.51 -5.01
N ASP A 3 6.15 15.41 -4.23
CA ASP A 3 6.89 15.05 -3.01
C ASP A 3 6.03 14.30 -1.98
N ARG A 4 4.72 14.61 -1.93
CA ARG A 4 3.77 13.92 -1.05
C ARG A 4 3.42 12.52 -1.55
N LEU A 5 3.47 12.27 -2.85
CA LEU A 5 3.02 11.01 -3.47
C LEU A 5 4.16 10.06 -3.84
N VAL A 6 5.38 10.56 -4.06
CA VAL A 6 6.54 9.72 -4.41
C VAL A 6 6.79 8.61 -3.37
N PRO A 7 6.74 8.86 -2.05
CA PRO A 7 6.91 7.79 -1.06
C PRO A 7 5.82 6.71 -1.17
N LEU A 8 4.57 7.09 -1.46
CA LEU A 8 3.47 6.15 -1.62
C LEU A 8 3.61 5.34 -2.91
N HIS A 9 4.05 5.98 -4.00
CA HIS A 9 4.40 5.28 -5.23
C HIS A 9 5.46 4.22 -4.94
N ALA A 10 6.59 4.60 -4.32
CA ALA A 10 7.66 3.67 -3.99
C ALA A 10 7.18 2.51 -3.10
N ALA A 11 6.43 2.81 -2.03
CA ALA A 11 5.92 1.80 -1.10
C ALA A 11 4.96 0.79 -1.77
N THR A 12 4.14 1.24 -2.73
CA THR A 12 3.18 0.39 -3.45
C THR A 12 3.87 -0.71 -4.26
N PHE A 13 5.12 -0.49 -4.69
CA PHE A 13 5.88 -1.40 -5.55
C PHE A 13 7.09 -2.03 -4.85
N LEU A 14 7.14 -2.05 -3.51
CA LEU A 14 8.14 -2.81 -2.77
C LEU A 14 8.02 -4.32 -3.01
N GLU A 15 6.83 -4.79 -3.36
CA GLU A 15 6.54 -6.17 -3.71
C GLU A 15 5.82 -6.26 -5.06
N ALA A 16 5.85 -7.45 -5.68
CA ALA A 16 5.40 -7.65 -7.04
C ALA A 16 3.88 -7.55 -7.21
N GLY A 17 3.47 -6.90 -8.30
CA GLY A 17 2.08 -6.89 -8.78
C GLY A 17 1.17 -5.92 -8.04
N VAL A 18 -0.08 -6.33 -7.84
CA VAL A 18 -1.14 -5.47 -7.27
C VAL A 18 -1.24 -5.54 -5.74
N THR A 19 -0.36 -6.28 -5.08
CA THR A 19 -0.42 -6.61 -3.64
C THR A 19 -0.31 -5.36 -2.77
N GLY A 20 0.62 -4.44 -3.10
CA GLY A 20 0.77 -3.18 -2.40
C GLY A 20 -0.44 -2.25 -2.57
N ALA A 21 -1.01 -2.17 -3.78
CA ALA A 21 -2.21 -1.38 -4.04
C ALA A 21 -3.43 -1.94 -3.28
N LYS A 22 -3.59 -3.26 -3.27
CA LYS A 22 -4.63 -3.98 -2.51
C LYS A 22 -4.52 -3.75 -1.01
N THR A 23 -3.30 -3.73 -0.48
CA THR A 23 -3.00 -3.35 0.92
C THR A 23 -3.43 -1.92 1.22
N GLY A 24 -3.10 -0.96 0.35
CA GLY A 24 -3.54 0.43 0.56
C GLY A 24 -5.07 0.58 0.54
N LEU A 25 -5.76 -0.13 -0.35
CA LEU A 25 -7.22 -0.12 -0.43
C LEU A 25 -7.89 -0.80 0.77
N SER A 26 -7.24 -1.80 1.39
CA SER A 26 -7.74 -2.45 2.62
C SER A 26 -7.76 -1.48 3.79
N PHE A 27 -6.71 -0.66 3.95
CA PHE A 27 -6.66 0.37 5.00
C PHE A 27 -7.74 1.44 4.84
N LEU A 28 -8.16 1.71 3.60
CA LEU A 28 -9.26 2.65 3.31
C LEU A 28 -10.65 2.01 3.43
N GLY A 29 -10.75 0.71 3.72
CA GLY A 29 -12.00 -0.03 3.76
C GLY A 29 -12.68 -0.17 2.39
N ARG A 30 -11.93 -0.10 1.29
CA ARG A 30 -12.47 -0.09 -0.08
C ARG A 30 -12.30 -1.42 -0.82
N ALA A 31 -11.42 -2.30 -0.37
CA ALA A 31 -11.23 -3.64 -0.93
C ALA A 31 -10.63 -4.58 0.13
N SER A 32 -10.79 -5.89 -0.05
CA SER A 32 -10.00 -6.87 0.72
C SER A 32 -8.56 -6.95 0.19
N GLU A 33 -7.64 -7.40 1.04
CA GLU A 33 -6.24 -7.72 0.69
C GLU A 33 -6.09 -9.01 -0.13
N GLU A 34 -7.20 -9.67 -0.44
CA GLU A 34 -7.20 -10.92 -1.19
C GLU A 34 -6.67 -10.71 -2.62
N VAL A 35 -5.71 -11.56 -2.97
CA VAL A 35 -5.09 -11.66 -4.30
C VAL A 35 -5.11 -13.13 -4.74
N ARG A 36 -5.12 -13.33 -6.06
CA ARG A 36 -5.07 -14.68 -6.65
C ARG A 36 -3.63 -15.06 -6.95
N LEU A 37 -3.34 -16.34 -6.82
CA LEU A 37 -2.06 -16.91 -7.24
C LEU A 37 -1.77 -16.54 -8.71
N PRO A 38 -0.50 -16.26 -9.05
CA PRO A 38 0.70 -16.49 -8.25
C PRO A 38 1.05 -15.37 -7.24
N LEU A 39 0.21 -14.33 -7.12
CA LEU A 39 0.44 -13.26 -6.14
C LEU A 39 0.10 -13.74 -4.73
N VAL A 40 0.82 -13.19 -3.75
CA VAL A 40 0.63 -13.46 -2.32
C VAL A 40 0.38 -12.15 -1.57
N PRO A 41 -0.32 -12.16 -0.42
CA PRO A 41 -0.51 -10.96 0.39
C PRO A 41 0.83 -10.31 0.77
N SER A 42 0.83 -8.97 0.89
CA SER A 42 2.05 -8.24 1.23
C SER A 42 2.60 -8.64 2.60
N THR A 43 3.91 -8.60 2.76
CA THR A 43 4.54 -8.84 4.07
C THR A 43 4.21 -7.71 5.07
N GLU A 44 4.27 -8.00 6.37
CA GLU A 44 4.01 -7.00 7.42
C GLU A 44 4.97 -5.79 7.34
N ALA A 45 6.21 -6.01 6.89
CA ALA A 45 7.17 -4.94 6.66
C ALA A 45 6.68 -3.97 5.55
N THR A 46 6.23 -4.52 4.42
CA THR A 46 5.68 -3.75 3.30
C THR A 46 4.38 -3.04 3.69
N LYS A 47 3.48 -3.72 4.42
CA LYS A 47 2.24 -3.10 4.94
C LYS A 47 2.52 -1.88 5.81
N LYS A 48 3.51 -1.97 6.71
CA LYS A 48 3.94 -0.84 7.56
C LYS A 48 4.48 0.32 6.72
N ALA A 49 5.30 0.04 5.70
CA ALA A 49 5.82 1.07 4.80
C ALA A 49 4.71 1.76 4.01
N ILE A 50 3.75 1.00 3.46
CA ILE A 50 2.57 1.53 2.75
C ILE A 50 1.75 2.42 3.68
N ARG A 51 1.44 1.96 4.90
CA ARG A 51 0.66 2.75 5.88
C ARG A 51 1.34 4.08 6.19
N ALA A 52 2.66 4.06 6.46
CA ALA A 52 3.42 5.28 6.74
C ALA A 52 3.41 6.25 5.56
N ALA A 53 3.57 5.75 4.34
CA ALA A 53 3.51 6.55 3.12
C ALA A 53 2.12 7.13 2.85
N MET A 54 1.05 6.39 3.18
CA MET A 54 -0.33 6.87 3.06
C MET A 54 -0.65 7.99 4.08
N VAL A 55 -0.14 7.87 5.31
CA VAL A 55 -0.23 8.94 6.32
C VAL A 55 0.53 10.17 5.86
N HIS A 56 1.77 10.01 5.37
CA HIS A 56 2.55 11.11 4.79
C HIS A 56 1.84 11.79 3.61
N ALA A 57 1.23 11.01 2.72
CA ALA A 57 0.47 11.52 1.59
C ALA A 57 -0.84 12.22 2.03
N GLY A 58 -1.29 12.04 3.27
CA GLY A 58 -2.53 12.59 3.80
C GLY A 58 -3.80 11.91 3.28
N VAL A 59 -3.68 10.66 2.80
CA VAL A 59 -4.83 9.84 2.36
C VAL A 59 -5.35 8.92 3.47
N LEU A 60 -4.55 8.74 4.53
CA LEU A 60 -4.91 8.00 5.73
C LEU A 60 -4.56 8.86 6.95
N ASN A 61 -5.40 8.83 7.97
CA ASN A 61 -5.11 9.49 9.25
C ASN A 61 -4.05 8.69 10.03
N ALA A 62 -3.26 9.40 10.84
CA ALA A 62 -2.26 8.80 11.72
C ALA A 62 -2.90 7.89 12.77
#